data_AF-A0A560JBJ0-F1
#
_entry.id   AF-A0A560JBJ0-F1
#
_cell.length_a   1.000
_cell.length_b   1.000
_cell.length_c   1.000
_cell.angle_alpha   90.00
_cell.angle_beta   90.00
_cell.angle_gamma   90.00
#
_symmetry.space_group_name_H-M   'P 1'
#
loop_
_entity.id
_entity.type
_entity.pdbx_description
1 polymer ?
#
loop_
_entity_poly.entity_id
_entity_poly.type
_entity_poly.pdbx_seq_one_letter_code
_entity_poly.pdbx_strand_id
1 'polypeptide(L)' 'MDSDTWDAGHMGCGELVMLLRVRLKAMPGAVLRVIAHDGGAPEDLPAWCRMTRNTLIRHDPATHSFWIRSRPDWP' A
#
# COMPACT_ATOMS: atom_id res chain seq x y z
N MET A 1 -5.97 13.31 -12.55
CA MET A 1 -5.05 12.17 -12.31
C MET A 1 -5.15 11.87 -10.82
N ASP A 2 -6.21 11.19 -10.45
CA ASP A 2 -6.60 10.99 -9.06
C ASP A 2 -5.78 9.83 -8.49
N SER A 3 -4.65 10.17 -7.85
CA SER A 3 -3.96 9.24 -6.97
C SER A 3 -4.76 9.21 -5.67
N ASP A 4 -5.53 8.14 -5.48
CA ASP A 4 -6.29 7.95 -4.25
C ASP A 4 -5.32 7.94 -3.05
N THR A 5 -5.71 8.59 -1.96
CA THR A 5 -4.88 8.70 -0.75
C THR A 5 -5.63 8.13 0.42
N TRP A 6 -5.00 7.17 1.09
CA TRP A 6 -5.54 6.50 2.25
C TRP A 6 -4.60 6.64 3.44
N ASP A 7 -5.11 7.23 4.52
CA ASP A 7 -4.45 7.24 5.82
C ASP A 7 -4.85 5.99 6.62
N ALA A 8 -3.87 5.13 6.88
CA ALA A 8 -4.02 3.92 7.67
C ALA A 8 -3.60 4.12 9.15
N GLY A 9 -3.09 5.30 9.52
CA GLY A 9 -2.71 5.64 10.88
C GLY A 9 -1.75 4.62 11.51
N HIS A 10 -2.04 4.21 12.75
CA HIS A 10 -1.26 3.24 13.53
C HIS A 10 -1.81 1.81 13.42
N MET A 11 -2.47 1.49 12.32
CA MET A 11 -3.02 0.17 12.06
C MET A 11 -1.91 -0.89 12.06
N GLY A 12 -2.13 -1.98 12.79
CA GLY A 12 -1.15 -3.06 12.86
C GLY A 12 -0.95 -3.73 11.50
N CYS A 13 0.25 -4.29 11.29
CA CYS A 13 0.68 -4.89 10.03
C CYS A 13 -0.37 -5.81 9.36
N GLY A 14 -1.02 -6.70 10.13
CA GLY A 14 -2.01 -7.64 9.59
C GLY A 14 -3.30 -6.98 9.07
N GLU A 15 -3.83 -5.98 9.78
CA GLU A 15 -5.03 -5.26 9.37
C GLU A 15 -4.73 -4.33 8.18
N LEU A 16 -3.56 -3.67 8.21
CA LEU A 16 -3.08 -2.80 7.16
C LEU A 16 -3.07 -3.53 5.80
N VAL A 17 -2.43 -4.70 5.73
CA VAL A 17 -2.30 -5.45 4.48
C VAL A 17 -3.63 -6.02 3.98
N MET A 18 -4.55 -6.37 4.88
CA MET A 18 -5.88 -6.83 4.50
C MET A 18 -6.70 -5.72 3.84
N LEU A 19 -6.76 -4.54 4.47
CA LEU A 19 -7.48 -3.39 3.94
C LEU A 19 -6.82 -2.80 2.70
N LEU A 20 -5.48 -2.84 2.63
CA LEU A 20 -4.72 -2.48 1.44
C LEU A 20 -5.10 -3.38 0.26
N ARG A 21 -5.20 -4.70 0.47
CA ARG A 21 -5.61 -5.65 -0.57
C ARG A 21 -6.99 -5.33 -1.14
N VAL A 22 -7.96 -5.04 -0.27
CA VAL A 22 -9.33 -4.70 -0.68
C VAL A 22 -9.34 -3.45 -1.56
N ARG A 23 -8.62 -2.40 -1.14
CA ARG A 23 -8.51 -1.15 -1.90
C ARG A 23 -7.85 -1.36 -3.26
N LEU A 24 -6.68 -1.99 -3.31
CA LEU A 24 -5.97 -2.22 -4.57
C LEU A 24 -6.77 -3.10 -5.53
N LYS A 25 -7.51 -4.11 -5.03
CA LYS A 25 -8.39 -4.93 -5.88
C LYS A 25 -9.49 -4.12 -6.56
N ALA A 26 -9.98 -3.05 -5.93
CA ALA A 26 -10.98 -2.16 -6.51
C ALA A 26 -10.40 -1.18 -7.56
N MET A 27 -9.06 -1.09 -7.68
CA MET A 27 -8.39 -0.18 -8.60
C MET A 27 -7.21 -0.82 -9.37
N PRO A 28 -7.46 -1.88 -10.17
CA PRO A 28 -6.40 -2.55 -10.93
C PRO A 28 -5.57 -1.58 -11.77
N GLY A 29 -4.24 -1.64 -11.66
CA GLY A 29 -3.29 -0.78 -12.40
C GLY A 29 -3.12 0.65 -11.87
N ALA A 30 -3.99 1.12 -10.97
CA ALA A 30 -3.91 2.44 -10.36
C ALA A 30 -2.84 2.52 -9.27
N VAL A 31 -2.50 3.74 -8.86
CA VAL A 31 -1.56 4.01 -7.76
C VAL A 31 -2.33 4.56 -6.56
N LEU A 32 -2.18 3.89 -5.42
CA LEU A 32 -2.69 4.33 -4.12
C LEU A 32 -1.54 4.90 -3.30
N ARG A 33 -1.74 6.09 -2.73
CA ARG A 33 -0.88 6.63 -1.67
C ARG A 33 -1.40 6.14 -0.32
N VAL A 34 -0.58 5.43 0.43
CA VAL A 34 -0.88 4.91 1.76
C VAL A 34 -0.03 5.65 2.78
N ILE A 35 -0.63 6.17 3.85
CA ILE A 35 0.09 6.75 4.98
C ILE A 35 0.00 5.75 6.13
N ALA A 36 1.14 5.21 6.59
CA ALA A 36 1.17 4.19 7.63
C ALA A 36 2.25 4.54 8.66
N HIS A 37 1.82 4.79 9.91
CA HIS A 37 2.69 5.22 11.01
C HIS A 37 3.23 4.03 11.82
N ASP A 38 2.86 2.81 11.45
CA ASP A 38 3.40 1.59 12.05
C ASP A 38 4.90 1.46 11.76
N GLY A 39 5.68 1.13 12.80
CA GLY A 39 7.14 0.99 12.69
C GLY A 39 7.59 -0.18 11.82
N GLY A 40 6.74 -1.20 11.63
CA GLY A 40 7.00 -2.35 10.77
C GLY A 40 6.65 -2.11 9.29
N ALA A 41 5.81 -1.12 8.99
CA ALA A 41 5.35 -0.82 7.62
C ALA A 41 6.49 -0.65 6.58
N PRO A 42 7.64 -0.02 6.90
CA PRO A 42 8.78 0.07 5.98
C PRO A 42 9.38 -1.27 5.56
N GLU A 43 9.27 -2.31 6.38
CA GLU A 43 9.76 -3.67 6.09
C GLU A 43 8.65 -4.55 5.50
N ASP A 44 7.45 -4.45 6.07
CA ASP A 44 6.31 -5.28 5.72
C ASP A 44 5.69 -4.92 4.36
N LEU A 45 5.50 -3.64 4.05
CA LEU A 45 4.87 -3.22 2.78
C LEU A 45 5.69 -3.64 1.55
N PRO A 46 7.03 -3.47 1.50
CA PRO A 46 7.81 -3.98 0.40
C PRO A 46 7.74 -5.51 0.26
N ALA A 47 7.77 -6.26 1.37
CA ALA A 47 7.66 -7.72 1.34
C ALA A 47 6.29 -8.15 0.82
N TRP A 48 5.22 -7.55 1.35
CA TRP A 48 3.85 -7.79 0.93
C TRP A 48 3.60 -7.46 -0.54
N CYS A 49 4.14 -6.34 -1.04
CA CYS A 49 4.05 -5.97 -2.45
C CYS A 49 4.64 -7.06 -3.35
N ARG A 50 5.84 -7.57 -3.02
CA ARG A 50 6.50 -8.66 -3.75
C ARG A 50 5.66 -9.95 -3.74
N MET A 51 5.15 -10.35 -2.58
CA MET A 51 4.33 -11.55 -2.43
C MET A 51 3.01 -11.47 -3.21
N THR A 52 2.43 -10.27 -3.33
CA THR A 52 1.13 -10.06 -3.97
C THR A 52 1.21 -9.63 -5.43
N ARG A 53 2.43 -9.45 -5.96
CA ARG A 53 2.72 -8.89 -7.30
C ARG A 53 2.26 -7.44 -7.49
N ASN A 54 2.09 -6.69 -6.40
CA ASN A 54 1.92 -5.23 -6.44
C ASN A 54 3.29 -4.56 -6.49
N THR A 55 3.35 -3.29 -6.94
CA THR A 55 4.62 -2.56 -7.06
C THR A 55 4.66 -1.40 -6.08
N LEU A 56 5.60 -1.42 -5.14
CA LEU A 56 5.93 -0.23 -4.35
C LEU A 56 6.75 0.72 -5.25
N ILE A 57 6.15 1.86 -5.61
CA ILE A 57 6.73 2.88 -6.50
C ILE A 57 7.67 3.79 -5.72
N ARG A 58 7.24 4.20 -4.52
CA ARG A 58 7.99 5.13 -3.67
C ARG A 58 7.63 4.91 -2.21
N HIS A 59 8.60 5.13 -1.33
CA HIS A 59 8.42 5.28 0.11
C HIS A 59 9.06 6.61 0.53
N ASP A 60 8.37 7.37 1.35
CA ASP A 60 8.82 8.63 1.93
C ASP A 60 8.71 8.57 3.46
N PRO A 61 9.82 8.28 4.18
CA PRO A 61 9.81 8.13 5.63
C PRO A 61 9.42 9.40 6.38
N ALA A 62 9.71 10.59 5.83
CA ALA A 62 9.40 11.85 6.50
C ALA A 62 7.88 12.09 6.62
N THR A 63 7.11 11.52 5.69
CA THR A 63 5.65 11.65 5.63
C THR A 63 4.92 10.32 5.84
N HIS A 64 5.63 9.27 6.25
CA HIS A 64 5.11 7.91 6.43
C HIS A 64 4.32 7.41 5.20
N SER A 65 4.67 7.89 4.00
CA SER A 65 3.87 7.72 2.79
C SER A 65 4.48 6.67 1.87
N PHE A 66 3.62 5.82 1.31
CA PHE A 66 3.95 4.75 0.39
C PHE A 66 3.07 4.88 -0.85
N TRP A 67 3.67 4.83 -2.04
CA TRP A 67 2.93 4.81 -3.29
C TRP A 67 2.96 3.41 -3.85
N ILE A 68 1.82 2.74 -3.87
CA ILE A 68 1.70 1.35 -4.29
C ILE A 68 0.85 1.30 -5.55
N ARG A 69 1.43 0.77 -6.63
CA ARG A 69 0.70 0.44 -7.84
C ARG A 69 0.06 -0.92 -7.67
N SER A 70 -1.27 -0.92 -7.80
CA SER A 70 -2.03 -2.15 -7.89
C SER A 70 -1.60 -2.96 -9.11
N ARG A 71 -1.45 -4.27 -8.95
CA ARG A 71 -1.34 -5.17 -10.09
C ARG A 71 -2.57 -5.02 -11.00
N PRO A 72 -2.41 -5.21 -12.32
CA PRO A 72 -3.52 -5.10 -13.27
C PRO A 72 -4.41 -6.36 -13.29
N ASP A 73 -3.89 -7.51 -12.85
CA ASP A 73 -4.47 -8.84 -13.01
C ASP A 73 -4.96 -9.42 -11.67
N TRP A 74 -5.93 -8.75 -11.04
CA TRP A 74 -6.64 -9.35 -9.91
C TRP A 74 -7.59 -10.47 -10.38
N PRO A 75 -7.60 -11.65 -9.73
CA PRO A 75 -8.62 -12.67 -9.95
C PRO A 75 -9.93 -12.29 -9.26
#